data_AF-A0AAD6WTQ0-F1
#
_entry.id   AF-A0AAD6WTQ0-F1
#
_cell.length_a   1.000
_cell.length_b   1.000
_cell.length_c   1.000
_cell.angle_alpha   90.00
_cell.angle_beta   90.00
_cell.angle_gamma   90.00
#
_symmetry.space_group_name_H-M   'P 1'
#
loop_
_entity.id
_entity.type
_entity.pdbx_description
1 polymer ?
#
loop_
_entity_poly.entity_id
_entity_poly.type
_entity_poly.pdbx_seq_one_letter_code
_entity_poly.pdbx_strand_id
1 'polypeptide(L)'
;MSQPLSIFFTIMPSMSMPAELLASLKDDNFWRSLEAITKKAEKVMPQVTVASHKRGDSGTLDQRIEDRSEFARMGVKLATITGSPLLDPGCVPNRQLPVPNGMTHCVNLVNKIVRKDYGRPGQRVELAKLPYLLKRIRHLLRVFYDFKVGQRVHPDMVFCDWEKTFDVGLTLHQVGLCLQLDPPRLRAVMEAGGRELEVFLLDDDLDVGDFRKTAMIVEQRVAADVESEDSDRVAAGEIEQAAGKDLAAHVMAWFYGDMSVAFILNERAESTPDEKRWAQKAVKRLVQWSTSATLRGTLGDSLTDAMRPIYWSTPVLTKFCQAGGLAALFGDWVNSSCRDLCEEALKELPDVAWRNQTSASLAAITRELQAKLNQESVEIADTPIFIDACFSMYTHYGLAPLQKAGRRESPQDPVVFYYLAHHLKRLPPPANTAPQRADFAHLLADYTAMPRSMQKRYGWANLTVSGRWDCLDSYGCEAEGCPEKATLEQLRARRVRGVREPAVERRLEEWGSKAMACKACGRVAYCSAACQRVHWPTHKPECLKHRNAKRRL
;
A
#
# COMPACT_ATOMS: atom_id res chain seq x y z
N MET A 1 27.02 5.04 1.03
CA MET A 1 26.29 3.98 1.76
C MET A 1 24.76 4.19 1.78
N SER A 2 24.20 5.24 1.16
CA SER A 2 22.75 5.55 1.20
C SER A 2 21.91 4.91 0.08
N GLN A 3 22.49 4.58 -1.08
CA GLN A 3 21.76 4.00 -2.21
C GLN A 3 21.28 2.54 -2.02
N PRO A 4 22.02 1.62 -1.35
CA PRO A 4 21.56 0.25 -1.18
C PRO A 4 20.30 0.13 -0.30
N LEU A 5 20.15 1.07 0.65
CA LEU A 5 19.03 1.08 1.59
C LEU A 5 17.73 1.56 0.94
N SER A 6 17.75 2.56 0.04
CA SER A 6 16.52 3.03 -0.59
C SER A 6 15.90 1.95 -1.50
N ILE A 7 16.74 1.17 -2.20
CA ILE A 7 16.30 0.03 -3.00
C ILE A 7 15.78 -1.11 -2.11
N PHE A 8 16.44 -1.37 -0.97
CA PHE A 8 15.97 -2.34 0.02
C PHE A 8 14.57 -1.99 0.57
N PHE A 9 14.33 -0.73 0.92
CA PHE A 9 13.00 -0.26 1.37
C PHE A 9 11.97 -0.20 0.24
N THR A 10 12.39 -0.02 -1.01
CA THR A 10 11.51 -0.11 -2.19
C THR A 10 11.10 -1.56 -2.50
N ILE A 11 11.98 -2.54 -2.22
CA ILE A 11 11.71 -3.97 -2.47
C ILE A 11 11.02 -4.65 -1.28
N MET A 12 11.24 -4.18 -0.05
CA MET A 12 10.63 -4.71 1.17
C MET A 12 9.99 -3.59 2.00
N PRO A 13 8.79 -3.11 1.61
CA PRO A 13 8.21 -1.88 2.15
C PRO A 13 7.72 -1.97 3.60
N SER A 14 7.74 -3.16 4.24
CA SER A 14 7.05 -3.40 5.51
C SER A 14 7.82 -4.23 6.55
N MET A 15 9.14 -4.41 6.42
CA MET A 15 9.90 -5.01 7.51
C MET A 15 10.34 -3.94 8.51
N SER A 16 9.65 -3.87 9.66
CA SER A 16 10.28 -3.37 10.88
C SER A 16 11.56 -4.19 11.10
N MET A 17 12.71 -3.54 11.26
CA MET A 17 13.97 -4.25 11.46
C MET A 17 13.96 -4.86 12.87
N PRO A 18 13.95 -6.20 13.03
CA PRO A 18 13.99 -6.82 14.36
C PRO A 18 15.31 -6.49 15.07
N ALA A 19 15.32 -6.56 16.40
CA ALA A 19 16.52 -6.34 17.22
C ALA A 19 17.70 -7.25 16.82
N GLU A 20 17.42 -8.41 16.24
CA GLU A 20 18.39 -9.35 15.65
C GLU A 20 19.10 -8.78 14.41
N LEU A 21 18.41 -7.91 13.64
CA LEU A 21 19.00 -7.21 12.51
C LEU A 21 19.97 -6.12 12.97
N LEU A 22 19.64 -5.40 14.06
CA LEU A 22 20.54 -4.41 14.69
C LEU A 22 21.85 -5.04 15.18
N ALA A 23 21.80 -6.29 15.66
CA ALA A 23 23.00 -7.05 16.01
C ALA A 23 23.83 -7.46 14.79
N SER A 24 23.19 -7.73 13.65
CA SER A 24 23.84 -8.10 12.38
C SER A 24 24.27 -6.89 11.53
N LEU A 25 23.88 -5.65 11.86
CA LEU A 25 24.44 -4.44 11.24
C LEU A 25 25.94 -4.24 11.54
N LYS A 26 26.51 -4.97 12.51
CA LYS A 26 27.96 -5.02 12.78
C LYS A 26 28.68 -6.14 12.04
N ASP A 27 27.96 -7.01 11.33
CA ASP A 27 28.52 -8.13 10.58
C ASP A 27 28.77 -7.71 9.13
N ASP A 28 30.04 -7.66 8.71
CA ASP A 28 30.42 -7.38 7.33
C ASP A 28 29.81 -8.38 6.33
N ASN A 29 29.50 -9.61 6.77
CA ASN A 29 28.84 -10.60 5.92
C ASN A 29 27.37 -10.26 5.66
N PHE A 30 26.69 -9.62 6.61
CA PHE A 30 25.33 -9.12 6.42
C PHE A 30 25.32 -8.05 5.33
N TRP A 31 26.22 -7.06 5.40
CA TRP A 31 26.31 -6.00 4.40
C TRP A 31 26.70 -6.51 3.02
N ARG A 32 27.63 -7.47 2.93
CA ARG A 32 27.99 -8.11 1.65
C ARG A 32 26.82 -8.90 1.06
N SER A 33 26.06 -9.61 1.89
CA SER A 33 24.88 -10.35 1.46
C SER A 33 23.78 -9.41 0.98
N LEU A 34 23.54 -8.33 1.72
CA LEU A 34 22.59 -7.28 1.36
C LEU A 34 22.99 -6.61 0.03
N GLU A 35 24.25 -6.23 -0.13
CA GLU A 35 24.75 -5.64 -1.38
C GLU A 35 24.60 -6.61 -2.56
N ALA A 36 24.84 -7.91 -2.36
CA ALA A 36 24.66 -8.93 -3.40
C ALA A 36 23.18 -9.09 -3.78
N ILE A 37 22.26 -9.05 -2.82
CA ILE A 37 20.81 -9.07 -3.05
C ILE A 37 20.38 -7.83 -3.82
N THR A 38 20.80 -6.64 -3.38
CA THR A 38 20.50 -5.36 -4.06
C THR A 38 20.99 -5.36 -5.50
N LYS A 39 22.25 -5.75 -5.75
CA LYS A 39 22.80 -5.85 -7.12
C LYS A 39 22.06 -6.83 -8.01
N LYS A 40 21.53 -7.93 -7.45
CA LYS A 40 20.70 -8.88 -8.21
C LYS A 40 19.33 -8.27 -8.52
N ALA A 41 18.70 -7.61 -7.55
CA ALA A 41 17.41 -6.97 -7.73
C ALA A 41 17.48 -5.82 -8.75
N GLU A 42 18.52 -4.97 -8.70
CA GLU A 42 18.76 -3.88 -9.67
C GLU A 42 18.78 -4.37 -11.13
N LYS A 43 19.21 -5.61 -11.38
CA LYS A 43 19.21 -6.21 -12.73
C LYS A 43 17.82 -6.68 -13.18
N VAL A 44 16.95 -7.01 -12.24
CA VAL A 44 15.60 -7.55 -12.51
C VAL A 44 14.55 -6.45 -12.55
N MET A 45 14.69 -5.40 -11.73
CA MET A 45 13.71 -4.30 -11.65
C MET A 45 13.36 -3.65 -12.99
N PRO A 46 14.33 -3.32 -13.89
CA PRO A 46 13.97 -2.78 -15.21
C PRO A 46 13.12 -3.75 -16.05
N GLN A 47 13.31 -5.06 -15.90
CA GLN A 47 12.51 -6.07 -16.58
C GLN A 47 11.09 -6.13 -16.02
N VAL A 48 10.93 -5.94 -14.70
CA VAL A 48 9.61 -5.83 -14.05
C VAL A 48 8.86 -4.62 -14.59
N THR A 49 9.51 -3.46 -14.67
CA THR A 49 8.92 -2.24 -15.26
C THR A 49 8.47 -2.48 -16.70
N VAL A 50 9.33 -3.04 -17.55
CA VAL A 50 8.97 -3.35 -18.95
C VAL A 50 7.80 -4.32 -19.01
N ALA A 51 7.81 -5.38 -18.20
CA ALA A 51 6.73 -6.37 -18.16
C ALA A 51 5.40 -5.76 -17.68
N SER A 52 5.44 -4.76 -16.79
CA SER A 52 4.24 -4.09 -16.29
C SER A 52 3.48 -3.34 -17.40
N HIS A 53 4.17 -2.84 -18.43
CA HIS A 53 3.58 -2.13 -19.57
C HIS A 53 3.13 -3.07 -20.71
N LYS A 54 3.46 -4.37 -20.66
CA LYS A 54 3.05 -5.32 -21.70
C LYS A 54 1.54 -5.55 -21.66
N ARG A 55 0.85 -5.03 -22.69
CA ARG A 55 -0.60 -5.15 -22.85
C ARG A 55 -1.04 -6.49 -23.45
N GLY A 56 -0.19 -7.10 -24.28
CA GLY A 56 -0.52 -8.32 -25.03
C GLY A 56 -1.64 -8.06 -26.04
N ASP A 57 -1.52 -7.01 -26.85
CA ASP A 57 -2.58 -6.58 -27.78
C ASP A 57 -2.60 -7.36 -29.10
N SER A 58 -1.50 -8.07 -29.43
CA SER A 58 -1.34 -8.80 -30.70
C SER A 58 -0.96 -10.26 -30.46
N GLY A 59 -1.18 -11.11 -31.48
CA GLY A 59 -0.83 -12.53 -31.45
C GLY A 59 -1.99 -13.46 -31.08
N THR A 60 -1.67 -14.75 -30.90
CA THR A 60 -2.63 -15.78 -30.50
C THR A 60 -3.06 -15.57 -29.04
N LEU A 61 -4.18 -16.17 -28.63
CA LEU A 61 -4.63 -16.11 -27.23
C LEU A 61 -3.52 -16.55 -26.26
N ASP A 62 -2.81 -17.63 -26.57
CA ASP A 62 -1.71 -18.12 -25.72
C ASP A 62 -0.52 -17.15 -25.66
N GLN A 63 -0.17 -16.49 -26.77
CA GLN A 63 0.88 -15.47 -26.76
C GLN A 63 0.50 -14.29 -25.86
N ARG A 64 -0.75 -13.82 -25.97
CA ARG A 64 -1.26 -12.71 -25.15
C ARG A 64 -1.31 -13.05 -23.66
N ILE A 65 -1.67 -14.30 -23.32
CA ILE A 65 -1.62 -14.81 -21.95
C ILE A 65 -0.18 -14.81 -21.44
N GLU A 66 0.77 -15.29 -22.25
CA GLU A 66 2.19 -15.34 -21.87
C GLU A 66 2.77 -13.94 -21.65
N ASP A 67 2.53 -13.02 -22.59
CA ASP A 67 2.98 -11.62 -22.50
C ASP A 67 2.45 -10.95 -21.22
N ARG A 68 1.17 -11.19 -20.88
CA ARG A 68 0.57 -10.61 -19.66
C ARG A 68 1.06 -11.31 -18.39
N SER A 69 1.36 -12.60 -18.43
CA SER A 69 1.89 -13.36 -17.29
C SER A 69 3.35 -13.03 -16.97
N GLU A 70 4.07 -12.36 -17.87
CA GLU A 70 5.49 -12.07 -17.72
C GLU A 70 5.78 -11.24 -16.47
N PHE A 71 4.88 -10.33 -16.09
CA PHE A 71 5.02 -9.54 -14.88
C PHE A 71 5.06 -10.43 -13.62
N ALA A 72 4.08 -11.33 -13.46
CA ALA A 72 4.07 -12.32 -12.39
C ALA A 72 5.35 -13.18 -12.38
N ARG A 73 5.83 -13.61 -13.56
CA ARG A 73 7.10 -14.36 -13.68
C ARG A 73 8.32 -13.55 -13.24
N MET A 74 8.37 -12.25 -13.54
CA MET A 74 9.45 -11.39 -13.05
C MET A 74 9.36 -11.21 -11.53
N GLY A 75 8.15 -11.15 -10.98
CA GLY A 75 7.88 -11.19 -9.54
C GLY A 75 8.51 -12.42 -8.86
N VAL A 76 8.46 -13.60 -9.48
CA VAL A 76 9.14 -14.81 -8.95
C VAL A 76 10.64 -14.68 -8.89
N LYS A 77 11.24 -14.09 -9.94
CA LYS A 77 12.69 -13.89 -9.96
C LYS A 77 13.09 -13.00 -8.79
N LEU A 78 12.30 -11.97 -8.51
CA LEU A 78 12.49 -11.12 -7.34
C LEU A 78 12.26 -11.90 -6.03
N ALA A 79 11.18 -12.68 -5.94
CA ALA A 79 10.88 -13.56 -4.80
C ALA A 79 12.00 -14.57 -4.50
N THR A 80 12.69 -15.06 -5.54
CA THR A 80 13.85 -15.98 -5.41
C THR A 80 15.07 -15.25 -4.86
N ILE A 81 15.23 -13.98 -5.20
CA ILE A 81 16.29 -13.13 -4.66
C ILE A 81 16.01 -12.76 -3.19
N THR A 82 14.74 -12.53 -2.83
CA THR A 82 14.33 -12.06 -1.50
C THR A 82 13.94 -13.16 -0.52
N GLY A 83 13.78 -14.41 -0.97
CA GLY A 83 13.37 -15.53 -0.10
C GLY A 83 11.89 -15.51 0.29
N SER A 84 11.02 -15.13 -0.65
CA SER A 84 9.57 -15.03 -0.42
C SER A 84 8.93 -16.37 -0.03
N PRO A 85 7.92 -16.39 0.88
CA PRO A 85 7.13 -17.58 1.19
C PRO A 85 6.34 -18.14 -0.02
N LEU A 86 6.23 -17.40 -1.13
CA LEU A 86 5.66 -17.92 -2.38
C LEU A 86 6.45 -19.11 -2.97
N LEU A 87 7.69 -19.29 -2.56
CA LEU A 87 8.55 -20.41 -2.98
C LEU A 87 8.39 -21.64 -2.08
N ASP A 88 7.58 -21.54 -1.01
CA ASP A 88 7.37 -22.67 -0.11
C ASP A 88 6.68 -23.84 -0.84
N PRO A 89 7.18 -25.07 -0.65
CA PRO A 89 6.51 -26.27 -1.12
C PRO A 89 5.30 -26.59 -0.26
N GLY A 90 4.42 -27.43 -0.80
CA GLY A 90 3.32 -28.03 -0.05
C GLY A 90 3.81 -28.97 1.06
N CYS A 91 2.86 -29.53 1.81
CA CYS A 91 3.16 -30.48 2.90
C CYS A 91 3.58 -31.86 2.39
N VAL A 92 3.25 -32.19 1.14
CA VAL A 92 3.57 -33.49 0.54
C VAL A 92 4.60 -33.31 -0.56
N PRO A 93 5.70 -34.10 -0.56
CA PRO A 93 6.66 -34.09 -1.65
C PRO A 93 5.99 -34.32 -2.99
N ASN A 94 6.38 -33.56 -4.00
CA ASN A 94 5.87 -33.71 -5.35
C ASN A 94 6.16 -35.14 -5.86
N ARG A 95 5.11 -35.89 -6.19
CA ARG A 95 5.19 -37.27 -6.69
C ARG A 95 5.16 -37.27 -8.22
N GLN A 96 5.58 -38.38 -8.84
CA GLN A 96 5.47 -38.53 -10.31
C GLN A 96 4.03 -38.38 -10.84
N LEU A 97 3.02 -38.71 -10.02
CA LEU A 97 1.60 -38.50 -10.33
C LEU A 97 0.94 -37.63 -9.26
N PRO A 98 0.14 -36.61 -9.64
CA PRO A 98 -0.61 -35.79 -8.69
C PRO A 98 -1.56 -36.63 -7.82
N VAL A 99 -1.72 -36.26 -6.56
CA VAL A 99 -2.68 -36.91 -5.66
C VAL A 99 -4.10 -36.63 -6.18
N PRO A 100 -4.98 -37.64 -6.35
CA PRO A 100 -6.37 -37.39 -6.73
C PRO A 100 -7.05 -36.43 -5.75
N ASN A 101 -7.71 -35.40 -6.27
CA ASN A 101 -8.28 -34.28 -5.49
C ASN A 101 -7.25 -33.46 -4.65
N GLY A 102 -5.96 -33.68 -4.90
CA GLY A 102 -4.86 -32.84 -4.45
C GLY A 102 -4.81 -31.49 -5.17
N MET A 103 -4.02 -30.57 -4.63
CA MET A 103 -3.83 -29.23 -5.20
C MET A 103 -3.36 -29.32 -6.64
N THR A 104 -2.29 -30.07 -6.90
CA THR A 104 -1.68 -30.16 -8.22
C THR A 104 -2.64 -30.80 -9.22
N HIS A 105 -3.43 -31.80 -8.79
CA HIS A 105 -4.48 -32.39 -9.62
C HIS A 105 -5.57 -31.36 -9.97
N CYS A 106 -6.12 -30.66 -8.97
CA CYS A 106 -7.19 -29.69 -9.18
C CYS A 106 -6.77 -28.52 -10.08
N VAL A 107 -5.59 -27.92 -9.82
CA VAL A 107 -5.05 -26.80 -10.62
C VAL A 107 -4.82 -27.23 -12.07
N ASN A 108 -4.23 -28.41 -12.29
CA ASN A 108 -4.02 -28.95 -13.63
C ASN A 108 -5.33 -29.21 -14.37
N LEU A 109 -6.36 -29.68 -13.66
CA LEU A 109 -7.66 -29.95 -14.25
C LEU A 109 -8.38 -28.67 -14.64
N VAL A 110 -8.35 -27.63 -13.80
CA VAL A 110 -8.87 -26.29 -14.14
C VAL A 110 -8.17 -25.74 -15.38
N ASN A 111 -6.83 -25.76 -15.42
CA ASN A 111 -6.05 -25.32 -16.57
C ASN A 111 -6.40 -26.11 -17.85
N LYS A 112 -6.53 -27.43 -17.74
CA LYS A 112 -6.89 -28.30 -18.85
C LYS A 112 -8.28 -27.96 -19.41
N ILE A 113 -9.29 -27.88 -18.53
CA ILE A 113 -10.69 -27.60 -18.91
C ILE A 113 -10.80 -26.23 -19.59
N VAL A 114 -10.23 -25.19 -18.98
CA VAL A 114 -10.41 -23.81 -19.45
C VAL A 114 -9.52 -23.48 -20.64
N ARG A 115 -8.26 -23.91 -20.64
CA ARG A 115 -7.28 -23.48 -21.66
C ARG A 115 -7.08 -24.51 -22.76
N LYS A 116 -6.82 -25.77 -22.42
CA LYS A 116 -6.33 -26.78 -23.38
C LYS A 116 -7.46 -27.48 -24.14
N ASP A 117 -8.55 -27.81 -23.46
CA ASP A 117 -9.59 -28.69 -24.00
C ASP A 117 -10.89 -27.96 -24.37
N TYR A 118 -11.03 -26.67 -24.07
CA TYR A 118 -12.26 -25.89 -24.30
C TYR A 118 -12.81 -25.97 -25.74
N GLY A 119 -11.91 -25.98 -26.74
CA GLY A 119 -12.28 -26.05 -28.16
C GLY A 119 -12.60 -27.46 -28.68
N ARG A 120 -12.40 -28.51 -27.87
CA ARG A 120 -12.58 -29.90 -28.29
C ARG A 120 -14.07 -30.31 -28.22
N PRO A 121 -14.59 -31.06 -29.20
CA PRO A 121 -15.98 -31.53 -29.17
C PRO A 121 -16.32 -32.28 -27.87
N GLY A 122 -17.47 -31.98 -27.28
CA GLY A 122 -17.97 -32.64 -26.06
C GLY A 122 -17.31 -32.22 -24.74
N GLN A 123 -16.18 -31.51 -24.76
CA GLN A 123 -15.44 -31.16 -23.53
C GLN A 123 -16.04 -29.99 -22.75
N ARG A 124 -16.99 -29.23 -23.32
CA ARG A 124 -17.65 -28.12 -22.61
C ARG A 124 -18.48 -28.56 -21.41
N VAL A 125 -18.92 -29.82 -21.35
CA VAL A 125 -19.64 -30.38 -20.20
C VAL A 125 -18.76 -30.37 -18.94
N GLU A 126 -17.44 -30.42 -19.09
CA GLU A 126 -16.49 -30.39 -17.98
C GLU A 126 -16.43 -29.03 -17.27
N LEU A 127 -16.91 -27.94 -17.89
CA LEU A 127 -16.95 -26.61 -17.29
C LEU A 127 -17.80 -26.59 -16.00
N ALA A 128 -18.79 -27.49 -15.89
CA ALA A 128 -19.61 -27.64 -14.70
C ALA A 128 -18.81 -28.11 -13.46
N LYS A 129 -17.59 -28.63 -13.64
CA LYS A 129 -16.71 -29.05 -12.52
C LYS A 129 -15.94 -27.88 -11.89
N LEU A 130 -15.87 -26.73 -12.57
CA LEU A 130 -15.05 -25.59 -12.13
C LEU A 130 -15.39 -25.08 -10.72
N PRO A 131 -16.67 -24.93 -10.31
CA PRO A 131 -17.00 -24.45 -8.96
C PRO A 131 -16.38 -25.32 -7.86
N TYR A 132 -16.52 -26.63 -7.98
CA TYR A 132 -15.95 -27.60 -7.04
C TYR A 132 -14.41 -27.52 -7.01
N LEU A 133 -13.76 -27.51 -8.18
CA LEU A 133 -12.30 -27.49 -8.26
C LEU A 133 -11.71 -26.21 -7.64
N LEU A 134 -12.31 -25.05 -7.93
CA LEU A 134 -11.85 -23.77 -7.39
C LEU A 134 -12.06 -23.67 -5.88
N LYS A 135 -13.20 -24.17 -5.36
CA LYS A 135 -13.43 -24.28 -3.91
C LYS A 135 -12.43 -25.22 -3.24
N ARG A 136 -12.09 -26.35 -3.87
CA ARG A 136 -11.09 -27.29 -3.34
C ARG A 136 -9.70 -26.66 -3.31
N ILE A 137 -9.31 -25.92 -4.34
CA ILE A 137 -8.04 -25.17 -4.38
C ILE A 137 -8.00 -24.14 -3.25
N ARG A 138 -9.05 -23.32 -3.08
CA ARG A 138 -9.15 -22.34 -1.97
C ARG A 138 -8.98 -23.02 -0.61
N HIS A 139 -9.71 -24.11 -0.38
CA HIS A 139 -9.64 -24.89 0.85
C HIS A 139 -8.24 -25.45 1.14
N LEU A 140 -7.57 -26.02 0.14
CA LEU A 140 -6.23 -26.59 0.32
C LEU A 140 -5.16 -25.52 0.60
N LEU A 141 -5.31 -24.31 0.05
CA LEU A 141 -4.47 -23.17 0.42
C LEU A 141 -4.69 -22.79 1.89
N ARG A 142 -5.95 -22.71 2.35
CA ARG A 142 -6.28 -22.41 3.75
C ARG A 142 -5.70 -23.44 4.71
N VAL A 143 -5.90 -24.72 4.43
CA VAL A 143 -5.35 -25.84 5.21
C VAL A 143 -3.82 -25.71 5.35
N PHE A 144 -3.14 -25.40 4.25
CA PHE A 144 -1.69 -25.22 4.27
C PHE A 144 -1.25 -24.02 5.11
N TYR A 145 -1.89 -22.86 4.96
CA TYR A 145 -1.49 -21.65 5.69
C TYR A 145 -1.90 -21.68 7.17
N ASP A 146 -2.99 -22.36 7.54
CA ASP A 146 -3.33 -22.62 8.95
C ASP A 146 -2.28 -23.49 9.63
N PHE A 147 -1.72 -24.46 8.91
CA PHE A 147 -0.58 -25.22 9.40
C PHE A 147 0.71 -24.38 9.43
N LYS A 148 1.05 -23.71 8.32
CA LYS A 148 2.30 -22.96 8.17
C LYS A 148 2.45 -21.86 9.22
N VAL A 149 1.37 -21.10 9.46
CA VAL A 149 1.37 -19.95 10.36
C VAL A 149 0.95 -20.34 11.77
N GLY A 150 -0.11 -21.15 11.89
CA GLY A 150 -0.73 -21.47 13.17
C GLY A 150 -0.39 -22.85 13.74
N GLN A 151 0.40 -23.67 13.04
CA GLN A 151 0.70 -25.07 13.39
C GLN A 151 -0.57 -25.92 13.60
N ARG A 152 -1.69 -25.54 12.98
CA ARG A 152 -2.95 -26.28 13.05
C ARG A 152 -2.90 -27.46 12.08
N VAL A 153 -2.82 -28.68 12.63
CA VAL A 153 -2.81 -29.91 11.81
C VAL A 153 -4.20 -30.22 11.30
N HIS A 154 -4.32 -30.57 10.01
CA HIS A 154 -5.58 -30.93 9.37
C HIS A 154 -5.42 -32.20 8.51
N PRO A 155 -6.41 -33.11 8.46
CA PRO A 155 -6.30 -34.35 7.67
C PRO A 155 -6.01 -34.11 6.18
N ASP A 156 -6.53 -33.01 5.62
CA ASP A 156 -6.32 -32.69 4.20
C ASP A 156 -4.90 -32.19 3.86
N MET A 157 -3.99 -32.06 4.82
CA MET A 157 -2.60 -31.71 4.52
C MET A 157 -1.93 -32.70 3.54
N VAL A 158 -2.41 -33.95 3.50
CA VAL A 158 -1.96 -34.98 2.55
C VAL A 158 -2.31 -34.66 1.08
N PHE A 159 -3.14 -33.66 0.83
CA PHE A 159 -3.53 -33.17 -0.49
C PHE A 159 -2.82 -31.87 -0.87
N CYS A 160 -1.94 -31.35 -0.02
CA CYS A 160 -1.12 -30.17 -0.30
C CYS A 160 0.17 -30.57 -1.03
N ASP A 161 0.04 -30.97 -2.30
CA ASP A 161 1.06 -31.67 -3.11
C ASP A 161 1.68 -30.81 -4.23
N TRP A 162 2.10 -29.58 -3.95
CA TRP A 162 2.73 -28.67 -4.92
C TRP A 162 4.23 -28.44 -4.66
N GLU A 163 4.96 -28.11 -5.72
CA GLU A 163 6.40 -27.79 -5.62
C GLU A 163 6.62 -26.37 -5.07
N LYS A 164 5.92 -25.38 -5.62
CA LYS A 164 5.98 -23.99 -5.17
C LYS A 164 4.58 -23.40 -5.14
N THR A 165 4.28 -22.68 -4.07
CA THR A 165 2.97 -22.00 -3.93
C THR A 165 2.73 -21.03 -5.08
N PHE A 166 3.79 -20.40 -5.61
CA PHE A 166 3.72 -19.56 -6.80
C PHE A 166 3.15 -20.27 -8.03
N ASP A 167 3.49 -21.54 -8.28
CA ASP A 167 3.07 -22.26 -9.49
C ASP A 167 1.54 -22.47 -9.53
N VAL A 168 0.93 -22.62 -8.35
CA VAL A 168 -0.52 -22.61 -8.16
C VAL A 168 -1.09 -21.26 -8.59
N GLY A 169 -0.58 -20.17 -8.02
CA GLY A 169 -1.04 -18.81 -8.31
C GLY A 169 -0.86 -18.42 -9.78
N LEU A 170 0.29 -18.69 -10.37
CA LEU A 170 0.56 -18.39 -11.79
C LEU A 170 -0.36 -19.18 -12.72
N THR A 171 -0.59 -20.46 -12.44
CA THR A 171 -1.49 -21.27 -13.28
C THR A 171 -2.92 -20.71 -13.22
N LEU A 172 -3.37 -20.32 -12.03
CA LEU A 172 -4.68 -19.69 -11.84
C LEU A 172 -4.76 -18.30 -12.51
N HIS A 173 -3.69 -17.50 -12.45
CA HIS A 173 -3.57 -16.24 -13.18
C HIS A 173 -3.74 -16.45 -14.68
N GLN A 174 -3.02 -17.41 -15.26
CA GLN A 174 -3.12 -17.72 -16.69
C GLN A 174 -4.53 -18.19 -17.10
N VAL A 175 -5.22 -18.93 -16.23
CA VAL A 175 -6.62 -19.31 -16.44
C VAL A 175 -7.52 -18.08 -16.40
N GLY A 176 -7.34 -17.19 -15.42
CA GLY A 176 -8.06 -15.91 -15.31
C GLY A 176 -7.86 -15.04 -16.55
N LEU A 177 -6.60 -14.83 -16.96
CA LEU A 177 -6.23 -14.11 -18.19
C LEU A 177 -6.88 -14.73 -19.43
N CYS A 178 -6.92 -16.06 -19.54
CA CYS A 178 -7.60 -16.72 -20.65
C CYS A 178 -9.08 -16.35 -20.73
N LEU A 179 -9.78 -16.28 -19.60
CA LEU A 179 -11.20 -15.91 -19.54
C LEU A 179 -11.40 -14.42 -19.77
N GLN A 180 -10.46 -13.59 -19.30
CA GLN A 180 -10.47 -12.15 -19.55
C GLN A 180 -10.30 -11.81 -21.04
N LEU A 181 -9.42 -12.53 -21.74
CA LEU A 181 -9.07 -12.29 -23.14
C LEU A 181 -10.01 -13.00 -24.14
N ASP A 182 -10.86 -13.91 -23.68
CA ASP A 182 -11.84 -14.68 -24.49
C ASP A 182 -13.26 -14.56 -23.89
N PRO A 183 -14.01 -13.49 -24.19
CA PRO A 183 -15.33 -13.24 -23.62
C PRO A 183 -16.38 -14.34 -23.91
N PRO A 184 -16.43 -14.96 -25.13
CA PRO A 184 -17.26 -16.13 -25.35
C PRO A 184 -16.97 -17.29 -24.39
N ARG A 185 -15.69 -17.52 -24.07
CA ARG A 185 -15.29 -18.56 -23.10
C ARG A 185 -15.70 -18.21 -21.67
N LEU A 186 -15.56 -16.94 -21.27
CA LEU A 186 -16.07 -16.46 -19.99
C LEU A 186 -17.57 -16.73 -19.85
N ARG A 187 -18.37 -16.40 -20.87
CA ARG A 187 -19.82 -16.69 -20.86
C ARG A 187 -20.11 -18.17 -20.69
N ALA A 188 -19.46 -19.04 -21.47
CA ALA A 188 -19.66 -20.48 -21.36
C ALA A 188 -19.29 -21.02 -19.97
N VAL A 189 -18.25 -20.49 -19.34
CA VAL A 189 -17.87 -20.82 -17.95
C VAL A 189 -18.95 -20.39 -16.96
N MET A 190 -19.46 -19.16 -17.08
CA MET A 190 -20.50 -18.65 -16.19
C MET A 190 -21.83 -19.39 -16.36
N GLU A 191 -22.20 -19.73 -17.59
CA GLU A 191 -23.40 -20.52 -17.90
C GLU A 191 -23.30 -21.93 -17.31
N ALA A 192 -22.17 -22.63 -17.51
CA ALA A 192 -21.98 -23.99 -17.00
C ALA A 192 -21.81 -24.06 -15.48
N GLY A 193 -21.13 -23.07 -14.88
CA GLY A 193 -20.94 -22.98 -13.43
C GLY A 193 -22.15 -22.44 -12.67
N GLY A 194 -23.05 -21.73 -13.38
CA GLY A 194 -24.31 -21.21 -12.86
C GLY A 194 -24.16 -20.36 -11.58
N ARG A 195 -25.19 -20.44 -10.72
CA ARG A 195 -25.24 -19.67 -9.47
C ARG A 195 -24.08 -19.99 -8.53
N GLU A 196 -23.61 -21.23 -8.51
CA GLU A 196 -22.54 -21.65 -7.61
C GLU A 196 -21.22 -20.93 -7.93
N LEU A 197 -20.89 -20.80 -9.22
CA LEU A 197 -19.69 -20.07 -9.64
C LEU A 197 -19.83 -18.57 -9.40
N GLU A 198 -21.01 -17.99 -9.67
CA GLU A 198 -21.27 -16.57 -9.40
C GLU A 198 -21.03 -16.25 -7.92
N VAL A 199 -21.60 -17.07 -7.02
CA VAL A 199 -21.43 -16.89 -5.57
C VAL A 199 -19.96 -16.98 -5.20
N PHE A 200 -19.25 -18.01 -5.67
CA PHE A 200 -17.82 -18.19 -5.37
C PHE A 200 -16.94 -17.01 -5.83
N LEU A 201 -17.21 -16.44 -7.01
CA LEU A 201 -16.39 -15.37 -7.59
C LEU A 201 -16.71 -13.99 -7.03
N LEU A 202 -18.00 -13.70 -6.85
CA LEU A 202 -18.49 -12.33 -6.63
C LEU A 202 -19.09 -12.09 -5.24
N ASP A 203 -19.61 -13.14 -4.58
CA ASP A 203 -20.35 -13.00 -3.33
C ASP A 203 -19.57 -13.53 -2.11
N ASP A 204 -18.81 -14.62 -2.24
CA ASP A 204 -18.00 -15.22 -1.17
C ASP A 204 -16.89 -14.25 -0.70
N ASP A 205 -16.59 -14.22 0.59
CA ASP A 205 -15.45 -13.44 1.09
C ASP A 205 -14.10 -14.02 0.66
N LEU A 206 -13.07 -13.18 0.64
CA LEU A 206 -11.69 -13.64 0.50
C LEU A 206 -11.30 -14.50 1.70
N ASP A 207 -10.46 -15.50 1.44
CA ASP A 207 -9.99 -16.42 2.48
C ASP A 207 -8.85 -15.82 3.31
N VAL A 208 -9.18 -14.75 4.04
CA VAL A 208 -8.30 -14.08 5.00
C VAL A 208 -8.34 -14.87 6.31
N GLY A 209 -7.21 -15.49 6.67
CA GLY A 209 -7.09 -16.31 7.86
C GLY A 209 -7.23 -15.54 9.18
N ASP A 210 -7.47 -16.27 10.27
CA ASP A 210 -7.69 -15.70 11.60
C ASP A 210 -6.51 -14.85 12.08
N PHE A 211 -5.28 -15.24 11.74
CA PHE A 211 -4.07 -14.49 12.11
C PHE A 211 -4.05 -13.11 11.46
N ARG A 212 -4.38 -13.01 10.16
CA ARG A 212 -4.52 -11.72 9.48
C ARG A 212 -5.66 -10.90 10.07
N LYS A 213 -6.82 -11.51 10.31
CA LYS A 213 -7.95 -10.82 10.96
C LYS A 213 -7.58 -10.29 12.36
N THR A 214 -6.77 -11.04 13.11
CA THR A 214 -6.28 -10.61 14.42
C THR A 214 -5.33 -9.43 14.30
N ALA A 215 -4.35 -9.50 13.38
CA ALA A 215 -3.45 -8.39 13.10
C ALA A 215 -4.22 -7.10 12.75
N MET A 216 -5.23 -7.21 11.90
CA MET A 216 -6.12 -6.10 11.53
C MET A 216 -6.81 -5.46 12.73
N ILE A 217 -7.36 -6.28 13.62
CA ILE A 217 -8.09 -5.80 14.81
C ILE A 217 -7.11 -5.11 15.76
N VAL A 218 -5.92 -5.66 15.94
CA VAL A 218 -4.87 -5.08 16.80
C VAL A 218 -4.41 -3.74 16.24
N GLU A 219 -4.08 -3.68 14.96
CA GLU A 219 -3.66 -2.44 14.28
C GLU A 219 -4.74 -1.34 14.40
N GLN A 220 -6.01 -1.69 14.16
CA GLN A 220 -7.13 -0.75 14.31
C GLN A 220 -7.30 -0.26 15.76
N ARG A 221 -7.11 -1.14 16.75
CA ARG A 221 -7.18 -0.77 18.17
C ARG A 221 -6.07 0.20 18.55
N VAL A 222 -4.84 -0.10 18.12
CA VAL A 222 -3.68 0.78 18.37
C VAL A 222 -3.88 2.13 17.69
N ALA A 223 -4.35 2.15 16.45
CA ALA A 223 -4.62 3.39 15.71
C ALA A 223 -5.77 4.23 16.31
N ALA A 224 -6.80 3.58 16.89
CA ALA A 224 -7.93 4.27 17.51
C ALA A 224 -7.62 4.80 18.91
N ASP A 225 -6.60 4.25 19.58
CA ASP A 225 -6.21 4.67 20.92
C ASP A 225 -5.31 5.91 20.88
N VAL A 226 -5.86 7.03 21.35
CA VAL A 226 -5.17 8.33 21.42
C VAL A 226 -4.03 8.36 22.43
N GLU A 227 -3.92 7.36 23.30
CA GLU A 227 -2.86 7.15 24.27
C GLU A 227 -2.01 5.90 23.95
N SER A 228 -2.11 5.36 22.73
CA SER A 228 -1.18 4.31 22.27
C SER A 228 0.26 4.83 22.29
N GLU A 229 1.17 3.99 22.79
CA GLU A 229 2.60 4.26 22.86
C GLU A 229 3.37 3.43 21.82
N ASP A 230 4.67 3.67 21.67
CA ASP A 230 5.50 2.98 20.68
C ASP A 230 5.58 1.47 20.91
N SER A 231 5.53 1.00 22.17
CA SER A 231 5.49 -0.43 22.47
C SER A 231 4.24 -1.12 21.92
N ASP A 232 3.08 -0.44 21.97
CA ASP A 232 1.83 -0.96 21.42
C ASP A 232 1.94 -1.11 19.89
N ARG A 233 2.59 -0.13 19.24
CA ARG A 233 2.83 -0.13 17.78
C ARG A 233 3.83 -1.21 17.36
N VAL A 234 4.90 -1.41 18.12
CA VAL A 234 5.89 -2.47 17.87
C VAL A 234 5.23 -3.85 18.00
N ALA A 235 4.46 -4.08 19.07
CA ALA A 235 3.75 -5.35 19.26
C ALA A 235 2.73 -5.61 18.14
N ALA A 236 2.01 -4.59 17.68
CA ALA A 236 1.11 -4.70 16.53
C ALA A 236 1.89 -5.08 15.25
N GLY A 237 3.05 -4.46 15.01
CA GLY A 237 3.90 -4.76 13.86
C GLY A 237 4.47 -6.19 13.88
N GLU A 238 4.80 -6.74 15.06
CA GLU A 238 5.22 -8.15 15.19
C GLU A 238 4.10 -9.12 14.82
N ILE A 239 2.87 -8.83 15.26
CA ILE A 239 1.68 -9.64 14.92
C ILE A 239 1.40 -9.53 13.41
N GLU A 240 1.50 -8.34 12.83
CA GLU A 240 1.33 -8.12 11.39
C GLU A 240 2.38 -8.90 10.58
N GLN A 241 3.64 -8.85 10.99
CA GLN A 241 4.73 -9.58 10.32
C GLN A 241 4.50 -11.09 10.35
N ALA A 242 4.06 -11.64 11.48
CA ALA A 242 3.71 -13.05 11.59
C ALA A 242 2.52 -13.41 10.69
N ALA A 243 1.48 -12.57 10.68
CA ALA A 243 0.31 -12.74 9.84
C ALA A 243 0.60 -12.57 8.33
N GLY A 244 1.64 -11.80 7.98
CA GLY A 244 2.13 -11.59 6.62
C GLY A 244 2.56 -12.87 5.90
N LYS A 245 2.86 -13.93 6.66
CA LYS A 245 3.20 -15.27 6.13
C LYS A 245 1.99 -16.05 5.63
N ASP A 246 0.76 -15.64 5.97
CA ASP A 246 -0.46 -16.22 5.42
C ASP A 246 -0.70 -15.67 4.01
N LEU A 247 -0.48 -16.46 2.96
CA LEU A 247 -0.66 -16.02 1.58
C LEU A 247 -1.82 -16.72 0.87
N ALA A 248 -2.77 -17.34 1.61
CA ALA A 248 -3.89 -18.06 0.99
C ALA A 248 -4.71 -17.16 0.05
N ALA A 249 -5.13 -15.99 0.56
CA ALA A 249 -5.87 -15.00 -0.22
C ALA A 249 -5.00 -14.37 -1.33
N HIS A 250 -3.72 -14.13 -1.06
CA HIS A 250 -2.78 -13.56 -2.02
C HIS A 250 -2.64 -14.43 -3.29
N VAL A 251 -2.47 -15.74 -3.13
CA VAL A 251 -2.35 -16.68 -4.25
C VAL A 251 -3.60 -16.71 -5.12
N MET A 252 -4.78 -16.61 -4.50
CA MET A 252 -6.06 -16.55 -5.21
C MET A 252 -6.35 -15.17 -5.82
N ALA A 253 -5.65 -14.12 -5.39
CA ALA A 253 -5.91 -12.74 -5.79
C ALA A 253 -5.79 -12.53 -7.30
N TRP A 254 -4.83 -13.20 -7.96
CA TRP A 254 -4.72 -13.16 -9.42
C TRP A 254 -6.01 -13.59 -10.10
N PHE A 255 -6.50 -14.81 -9.80
CA PHE A 255 -7.69 -15.33 -10.45
C PHE A 255 -8.94 -14.51 -10.14
N TYR A 256 -9.15 -14.12 -8.88
CA TYR A 256 -10.29 -13.27 -8.52
C TYR A 256 -10.20 -11.89 -9.19
N GLY A 257 -9.00 -11.31 -9.23
CA GLY A 257 -8.72 -10.05 -9.90
C GLY A 257 -9.00 -10.13 -11.39
N ASP A 258 -8.41 -11.11 -12.09
CA ASP A 258 -8.56 -11.31 -13.53
C ASP A 258 -10.03 -11.49 -13.92
N MET A 259 -10.76 -12.31 -13.15
CA MET A 259 -12.20 -12.52 -13.36
C MET A 259 -13.00 -11.23 -13.14
N SER A 260 -12.69 -10.48 -12.08
CA SER A 260 -13.36 -9.21 -11.80
C SER A 260 -13.12 -8.20 -12.92
N VAL A 261 -11.88 -8.07 -13.39
CA VAL A 261 -11.54 -7.20 -14.51
C VAL A 261 -12.16 -7.71 -15.82
N ALA A 262 -12.26 -9.03 -16.03
CA ALA A 262 -12.95 -9.61 -17.17
C ALA A 262 -14.42 -9.18 -17.22
N PHE A 263 -15.14 -9.19 -16.10
CA PHE A 263 -16.52 -8.71 -16.06
C PHE A 263 -16.63 -7.23 -16.38
N ILE A 264 -15.68 -6.41 -15.90
CA ILE A 264 -15.67 -4.96 -16.14
C ILE A 264 -15.39 -4.64 -17.62
N LEU A 265 -14.38 -5.27 -18.22
CA LEU A 265 -13.98 -5.00 -19.60
C LEU A 265 -15.02 -5.51 -20.62
N ASN A 266 -15.81 -6.52 -20.24
CA ASN A 266 -16.82 -7.11 -21.12
C ASN A 266 -18.20 -6.45 -21.01
N GLU A 267 -18.39 -5.49 -20.11
CA GLU A 267 -19.63 -4.73 -20.02
C GLU A 267 -19.77 -3.80 -21.24
N ARG A 268 -20.81 -4.02 -22.04
CA ARG A 268 -21.16 -3.27 -23.25
C ARG A 268 -22.60 -2.76 -23.16
N ALA A 269 -22.96 -1.84 -24.05
CA ALA A 269 -24.34 -1.34 -24.15
C ALA A 269 -25.35 -2.50 -24.29
N GLU A 270 -25.00 -3.49 -25.11
CA GLU A 270 -25.78 -4.69 -25.44
C GLU A 270 -25.64 -5.83 -24.42
N SER A 271 -24.88 -5.65 -23.33
CA SER A 271 -24.72 -6.70 -22.32
C SER A 271 -26.05 -7.11 -21.70
N THR A 272 -26.16 -8.41 -21.42
CA THR A 272 -27.31 -9.01 -20.73
C THR A 272 -27.47 -8.44 -19.32
N PRO A 273 -28.67 -8.54 -18.70
CA PRO A 273 -28.87 -8.12 -17.31
C PRO A 273 -27.90 -8.80 -16.33
N ASP A 274 -27.58 -10.08 -16.58
CA ASP A 274 -26.63 -10.83 -15.76
C ASP A 274 -25.20 -10.30 -15.90
N GLU A 275 -24.72 -10.04 -17.13
CA GLU A 275 -23.39 -9.45 -17.37
C GLU A 275 -23.25 -8.07 -16.72
N LYS A 276 -24.29 -7.22 -16.81
CA LYS A 276 -24.32 -5.91 -16.14
C LYS A 276 -24.27 -6.07 -14.62
N ARG A 277 -25.01 -7.04 -14.06
CA ARG A 277 -24.98 -7.35 -12.62
C ARG A 277 -23.58 -7.82 -12.19
N TRP A 278 -22.95 -8.72 -12.95
CA TRP A 278 -21.61 -9.23 -12.64
C TRP A 278 -20.57 -8.11 -12.66
N ALA A 279 -20.60 -7.24 -13.67
CA ALA A 279 -19.69 -6.11 -13.77
C ALA A 279 -19.85 -5.15 -12.56
N GLN A 280 -21.09 -4.84 -12.15
CA GLN A 280 -21.34 -4.00 -10.97
C GLN A 280 -20.80 -4.62 -9.68
N LYS A 281 -21.03 -5.92 -9.46
CA LYS A 281 -20.47 -6.64 -8.31
C LYS A 281 -18.94 -6.65 -8.33
N ALA A 282 -18.36 -6.91 -9.50
CA ALA A 282 -16.91 -6.95 -9.70
C ALA A 282 -16.25 -5.59 -9.41
N VAL A 283 -16.80 -4.48 -9.92
CA VAL A 283 -16.29 -3.13 -9.61
C VAL A 283 -16.33 -2.87 -8.11
N LYS A 284 -17.48 -3.10 -7.46
CA LYS A 284 -17.64 -2.86 -6.02
C LYS A 284 -16.60 -3.64 -5.20
N ARG A 285 -16.37 -4.89 -5.57
CA ARG A 285 -15.43 -5.80 -4.91
C ARG A 285 -13.97 -5.37 -5.13
N LEU A 286 -13.59 -5.05 -6.37
CA LEU A 286 -12.25 -4.51 -6.65
C LEU A 286 -11.99 -3.20 -5.91
N VAL A 287 -12.96 -2.28 -5.88
CA VAL A 287 -12.83 -1.03 -5.11
C VAL A 287 -12.60 -1.34 -3.63
N GLN A 288 -13.40 -2.23 -3.03
CA GLN A 288 -13.23 -2.61 -1.62
C GLN A 288 -11.84 -3.19 -1.34
N TRP A 289 -11.37 -4.08 -2.20
CA TRP A 289 -10.09 -4.78 -2.02
C TRP A 289 -8.87 -3.88 -2.22
N SER A 290 -8.90 -3.06 -3.26
CA SER A 290 -7.74 -2.26 -3.68
C SER A 290 -7.58 -0.95 -2.92
N THR A 291 -8.66 -0.46 -2.27
CA THR A 291 -8.64 0.81 -1.50
C THR A 291 -8.57 0.61 0.03
N SER A 292 -8.83 -0.61 0.51
CA SER A 292 -8.61 -0.99 1.90
C SER A 292 -7.12 -1.23 2.14
N ALA A 293 -6.50 -0.46 3.04
CA ALA A 293 -5.08 -0.59 3.37
C ALA A 293 -4.72 -2.04 3.72
N THR A 294 -5.55 -2.67 4.55
CA THR A 294 -5.38 -4.05 4.96
C THR A 294 -5.49 -5.06 3.81
N LEU A 295 -6.56 -4.98 3.02
CA LEU A 295 -6.79 -5.97 1.97
C LEU A 295 -5.74 -5.82 0.89
N ARG A 296 -5.32 -4.58 0.60
CA ARG A 296 -4.19 -4.27 -0.27
C ARG A 296 -2.89 -4.90 0.25
N GLY A 297 -2.58 -4.77 1.54
CA GLY A 297 -1.43 -5.45 2.16
C GLY A 297 -1.54 -6.98 2.16
N THR A 298 -2.76 -7.53 2.11
CA THR A 298 -3.00 -8.98 2.03
C THR A 298 -2.91 -9.52 0.61
N LEU A 299 -3.39 -8.78 -0.38
CA LEU A 299 -3.48 -9.24 -1.77
C LEU A 299 -2.23 -8.85 -2.57
N GLY A 300 -1.54 -7.77 -2.18
CA GLY A 300 -0.28 -7.32 -2.75
C GLY A 300 -0.30 -7.11 -4.26
N ASP A 301 0.87 -7.23 -4.87
CA ASP A 301 1.07 -7.00 -6.31
C ASP A 301 0.29 -7.98 -7.20
N SER A 302 -0.19 -9.12 -6.70
CA SER A 302 -1.02 -10.04 -7.49
C SER A 302 -2.37 -9.41 -7.87
N LEU A 303 -2.96 -8.59 -6.98
CA LEU A 303 -4.17 -7.84 -7.32
C LEU A 303 -3.85 -6.72 -8.32
N THR A 304 -2.77 -5.97 -8.08
CA THR A 304 -2.35 -4.87 -8.97
C THR A 304 -2.05 -5.37 -10.38
N ASP A 305 -1.36 -6.51 -10.50
CA ASP A 305 -1.06 -7.18 -11.78
C ASP A 305 -2.34 -7.49 -12.57
N ALA A 306 -3.33 -8.09 -11.91
CA ALA A 306 -4.61 -8.40 -12.51
C ALA A 306 -5.39 -7.13 -12.92
N MET A 307 -5.22 -6.03 -12.17
CA MET A 307 -5.89 -4.74 -12.39
C MET A 307 -5.27 -3.88 -13.49
N ARG A 308 -4.06 -4.17 -13.98
CA ARG A 308 -3.38 -3.38 -15.04
C ARG A 308 -4.27 -2.97 -16.22
N PRO A 309 -5.17 -3.83 -16.76
CA PRO A 309 -6.06 -3.43 -17.86
C PRO A 309 -7.04 -2.30 -17.55
N ILE A 310 -7.38 -2.09 -16.27
CA ILE A 310 -8.17 -0.92 -15.85
C ILE A 310 -7.37 0.36 -16.13
N TYR A 311 -6.06 0.34 -15.89
CA TYR A 311 -5.18 1.50 -16.03
C TYR A 311 -4.80 1.81 -17.48
N TRP A 312 -4.92 0.85 -18.41
CA TRP A 312 -4.60 1.07 -19.83
C TRP A 312 -5.64 1.89 -20.60
N SER A 313 -6.86 2.02 -20.07
CA SER A 313 -7.99 2.61 -20.79
C SER A 313 -8.65 3.72 -19.99
N THR A 314 -8.52 4.96 -20.44
CA THR A 314 -9.09 6.14 -19.76
C THR A 314 -10.59 6.02 -19.46
N PRO A 315 -11.46 5.49 -20.36
CA PRO A 315 -12.88 5.27 -20.05
C PRO A 315 -13.10 4.26 -18.91
N VAL A 316 -12.39 3.13 -18.92
CA VAL A 316 -12.52 2.08 -17.89
C VAL A 316 -11.99 2.59 -16.55
N LEU A 317 -10.81 3.24 -16.57
CA LEU A 317 -10.22 3.88 -15.39
C LEU A 317 -11.16 4.92 -14.78
N THR A 318 -11.73 5.78 -15.61
CA THR A 318 -12.69 6.81 -15.15
C THR A 318 -13.88 6.18 -14.44
N LYS A 319 -14.47 5.13 -15.02
CA LYS A 319 -15.59 4.40 -14.41
C LYS A 319 -15.20 3.77 -13.07
N PHE A 320 -14.01 3.16 -13.00
CA PHE A 320 -13.48 2.57 -11.77
C PHE A 320 -13.23 3.63 -10.70
N CYS A 321 -12.62 4.76 -11.04
CA CYS A 321 -12.41 5.89 -10.14
C CYS A 321 -13.73 6.45 -9.60
N GLN A 322 -14.73 6.65 -10.45
CA GLN A 322 -16.07 7.13 -10.06
C GLN A 322 -16.83 6.14 -9.16
N ALA A 323 -16.49 4.85 -9.22
CA ALA A 323 -17.01 3.85 -8.30
C ALA A 323 -16.28 3.84 -6.93
N GLY A 324 -15.29 4.73 -6.73
CA GLY A 324 -14.49 4.86 -5.52
C GLY A 324 -13.09 4.27 -5.63
N GLY A 325 -12.67 3.78 -6.80
CA GLY A 325 -11.39 3.13 -7.02
C GLY A 325 -10.17 4.07 -7.11
N LEU A 326 -10.36 5.38 -7.01
CA LEU A 326 -9.28 6.35 -7.22
C LEU A 326 -8.11 6.17 -6.23
N ALA A 327 -8.39 5.82 -4.97
CA ALA A 327 -7.34 5.53 -3.99
C ALA A 327 -6.47 4.32 -4.38
N ALA A 328 -6.99 3.36 -5.14
CA ALA A 328 -6.22 2.21 -5.59
C ALA A 328 -5.13 2.62 -6.58
N LEU A 329 -5.45 3.52 -7.51
CA LEU A 329 -4.49 4.06 -8.47
C LEU A 329 -3.34 4.81 -7.77
N PHE A 330 -3.67 5.66 -6.79
CA PHE A 330 -2.65 6.31 -5.96
C PHE A 330 -1.84 5.29 -5.15
N GLY A 331 -2.50 4.29 -4.54
CA GLY A 331 -1.82 3.25 -3.80
C GLY A 331 -0.85 2.45 -4.66
N ASP A 332 -1.22 2.13 -5.90
CA ASP A 332 -0.35 1.40 -6.84
C ASP A 332 0.81 2.26 -7.33
N TRP A 333 0.60 3.58 -7.48
CA TRP A 333 1.69 4.53 -7.72
C TRP A 333 2.65 4.66 -6.53
N VAL A 334 2.16 4.48 -5.31
CA VAL A 334 2.99 4.52 -4.10
C VAL A 334 3.79 3.23 -3.95
N ASN A 335 3.09 2.11 -3.86
CA ASN A 335 3.64 0.86 -3.36
C ASN A 335 3.15 -0.31 -4.20
N SER A 336 3.55 -0.34 -5.48
CA SER A 336 3.43 -1.52 -6.32
C SER A 336 4.57 -1.61 -7.33
N SER A 337 4.80 -2.82 -7.83
CA SER A 337 5.69 -3.05 -8.97
C SER A 337 5.14 -2.50 -10.31
N CYS A 338 3.92 -1.93 -10.32
CA CYS A 338 3.30 -1.23 -11.47
C CYS A 338 3.32 0.30 -11.34
N ARG A 339 4.17 0.86 -10.47
CA ARG A 339 4.24 2.31 -10.20
C ARG A 339 4.27 3.18 -11.46
N ASP A 340 5.11 2.84 -12.42
CA ASP A 340 5.32 3.65 -13.63
C ASP A 340 4.06 3.71 -14.50
N LEU A 341 3.39 2.56 -14.69
CA LEU A 341 2.10 2.47 -15.38
C LEU A 341 1.04 3.34 -14.68
N CYS A 342 1.01 3.30 -13.34
CA CYS A 342 0.06 4.10 -12.56
C CYS A 342 0.39 5.59 -12.62
N GLU A 343 1.67 5.95 -12.71
CA GLU A 343 2.13 7.32 -12.91
C GLU A 343 1.67 7.89 -14.25
N GLU A 344 1.79 7.11 -15.33
CA GLU A 344 1.26 7.47 -16.65
C GLU A 344 -0.26 7.66 -16.60
N ALA A 345 -0.98 6.70 -16.00
CA ALA A 345 -2.43 6.78 -15.85
C ALA A 345 -2.88 7.99 -15.01
N LEU A 346 -2.12 8.40 -13.99
CA LEU A 346 -2.38 9.60 -13.20
C LEU A 346 -2.14 10.89 -13.99
N LYS A 347 -1.12 10.94 -14.85
CA LYS A 347 -0.84 12.10 -15.73
C LYS A 347 -1.94 12.33 -16.75
N GLU A 348 -2.58 11.25 -17.22
CA GLU A 348 -3.66 11.29 -18.20
C GLU A 348 -5.07 11.27 -17.56
N LEU A 349 -5.16 11.27 -16.23
CA LEU A 349 -6.43 11.13 -15.52
C LEU A 349 -7.33 12.36 -15.77
N PRO A 350 -8.52 12.20 -16.38
CA PRO A 350 -9.38 13.32 -16.66
C PRO A 350 -10.08 13.79 -15.39
N ASP A 351 -10.39 15.09 -15.31
CA ASP A 351 -11.09 15.71 -14.17
C ASP A 351 -12.38 14.98 -13.76
N VAL A 352 -13.13 14.46 -14.75
CA VAL A 352 -14.37 13.72 -14.53
C VAL A 352 -14.20 12.45 -13.67
N ALA A 353 -12.99 11.89 -13.58
CA ALA A 353 -12.69 10.75 -12.72
C ALA A 353 -12.76 11.08 -11.22
N TRP A 354 -12.62 12.37 -10.86
CA TRP A 354 -12.72 12.85 -9.48
C TRP A 354 -14.15 13.00 -8.98
N ARG A 355 -15.17 12.74 -9.80
CA ARG A 355 -16.58 12.80 -9.37
C ARG A 355 -16.94 11.63 -8.45
N ASN A 356 -17.98 11.80 -7.63
CA ASN A 356 -18.59 10.78 -6.77
C ASN A 356 -17.68 10.17 -5.68
N GLN A 357 -16.62 10.86 -5.26
CA GLN A 357 -15.76 10.38 -4.17
C GLN A 357 -16.47 10.59 -2.83
N THR A 358 -16.50 9.52 -2.02
CA THR A 358 -17.02 9.57 -0.65
C THR A 358 -15.95 10.10 0.32
N SER A 359 -16.35 10.46 1.54
CA SER A 359 -15.39 10.83 2.60
C SER A 359 -14.40 9.70 2.91
N ALA A 360 -14.82 8.43 2.76
CA ALA A 360 -13.95 7.27 2.93
C ALA A 360 -12.93 7.15 1.77
N SER A 361 -13.38 7.37 0.52
CA SER A 361 -12.48 7.38 -0.65
C SER A 361 -11.43 8.49 -0.54
N LEU A 362 -11.85 9.73 -0.24
CA LEU A 362 -10.93 10.86 -0.04
C LEU A 362 -9.95 10.63 1.11
N ALA A 363 -10.43 9.97 2.18
CA ALA A 363 -9.59 9.57 3.30
C ALA A 363 -8.53 8.52 2.91
N ALA A 364 -8.86 7.62 1.98
CA ALA A 364 -7.93 6.65 1.42
C ALA A 364 -6.93 7.30 0.45
N ILE A 365 -7.36 8.18 -0.46
CA ILE A 365 -6.47 8.92 -1.38
C ILE A 365 -5.40 9.69 -0.61
N THR A 366 -5.82 10.46 0.40
CA THR A 366 -4.88 11.25 1.24
C THR A 366 -3.94 10.37 2.06
N ARG A 367 -4.35 9.16 2.46
CA ARG A 367 -3.46 8.18 3.09
C ARG A 367 -2.39 7.70 2.11
N GLU A 368 -2.75 7.37 0.88
CA GLU A 368 -1.77 6.93 -0.12
C GLU A 368 -0.78 8.05 -0.48
N LEU A 369 -1.26 9.29 -0.64
CA LEU A 369 -0.39 10.45 -0.82
C LEU A 369 0.57 10.67 0.36
N GLN A 370 0.09 10.50 1.61
CA GLN A 370 0.95 10.55 2.79
C GLN A 370 1.99 9.44 2.78
N ALA A 371 1.60 8.21 2.43
CA ALA A 371 2.51 7.08 2.31
C ALA A 371 3.61 7.36 1.26
N LYS A 372 3.28 8.05 0.17
CA LYS A 372 4.27 8.49 -0.83
C LYS A 372 5.34 9.41 -0.23
N LEU A 373 4.91 10.40 0.54
CA LEU A 373 5.80 11.35 1.21
C LEU A 373 6.70 10.64 2.23
N ASN A 374 6.16 9.63 2.92
CA ASN A 374 6.89 8.84 3.91
C ASN A 374 7.94 7.90 3.29
N GLN A 375 7.65 7.32 2.13
CA GLN A 375 8.54 6.36 1.46
C GLN A 375 9.68 7.04 0.69
N GLU A 376 9.41 8.20 0.11
CA GLU A 376 10.37 8.93 -0.70
C GLU A 376 10.88 10.15 0.06
N SER A 377 10.36 11.32 -0.27
CA SER A 377 10.81 12.56 0.32
C SER A 377 9.73 13.64 0.15
N VAL A 378 9.89 14.74 0.89
CA VAL A 378 8.92 15.84 0.88
C VAL A 378 8.85 16.52 -0.49
N GLU A 379 9.89 16.41 -1.31
CA GLU A 379 9.95 16.95 -2.67
C GLU A 379 8.86 16.37 -3.59
N ILE A 380 8.32 15.19 -3.29
CA ILE A 380 7.18 14.64 -4.02
C ILE A 380 5.94 15.56 -3.94
N ALA A 381 5.82 16.34 -2.87
CA ALA A 381 4.74 17.31 -2.71
C ALA A 381 4.72 18.36 -3.84
N ASP A 382 5.85 18.64 -4.48
CA ASP A 382 6.00 19.60 -5.58
C ASP A 382 5.85 18.97 -6.98
N THR A 383 5.50 17.68 -7.05
CA THR A 383 5.27 17.02 -8.34
C THR A 383 3.90 17.37 -8.93
N PRO A 384 3.74 17.41 -10.27
CA PRO A 384 2.45 17.67 -10.90
C PRO A 384 1.33 16.78 -10.38
N ILE A 385 1.58 15.48 -10.21
CA ILE A 385 0.59 14.51 -9.72
C ILE A 385 0.09 14.87 -8.32
N PHE A 386 0.99 15.23 -7.40
CA PHE A 386 0.61 15.60 -6.03
C PHE A 386 -0.17 16.91 -5.98
N ILE A 387 0.28 17.91 -6.76
CA ILE A 387 -0.39 19.21 -6.92
C ILE A 387 -1.81 19.00 -7.49
N ASP A 388 -1.93 18.23 -8.56
CA ASP A 388 -3.18 17.94 -9.25
C ASP A 388 -4.16 17.17 -8.36
N ALA A 389 -3.66 16.24 -7.54
CA ALA A 389 -4.48 15.54 -6.56
C ALA A 389 -5.04 16.50 -5.50
N CYS A 390 -4.20 17.36 -4.91
CA CYS A 390 -4.63 18.32 -3.90
C CYS A 390 -5.61 19.35 -4.47
N PHE A 391 -5.32 19.87 -5.66
CA PHE A 391 -6.16 20.83 -6.37
C PHE A 391 -7.52 20.22 -6.76
N SER A 392 -7.54 18.99 -7.27
CA SER A 392 -8.78 18.29 -7.64
C SER A 392 -9.63 17.98 -6.41
N MET A 393 -9.04 17.50 -5.32
CA MET A 393 -9.77 17.33 -4.06
C MET A 393 -10.42 18.62 -3.58
N TYR A 394 -9.67 19.73 -3.62
CA TYR A 394 -10.20 21.03 -3.22
C TYR A 394 -11.33 21.53 -4.13
N THR A 395 -11.16 21.40 -5.45
CA THR A 395 -12.11 21.92 -6.43
C THR A 395 -13.45 21.18 -6.37
N HIS A 396 -13.43 19.86 -6.17
CA HIS A 396 -14.65 19.04 -6.13
C HIS A 396 -15.29 18.95 -4.73
N TYR A 397 -14.48 19.03 -3.65
CA TYR A 397 -14.94 18.71 -2.29
C TYR A 397 -14.61 19.80 -1.24
N GLY A 398 -14.02 20.91 -1.67
CA GLY A 398 -13.62 22.01 -0.81
C GLY A 398 -12.45 21.65 0.12
N LEU A 399 -12.31 22.42 1.19
CA LEU A 399 -11.17 22.33 2.11
C LEU A 399 -11.24 21.12 3.08
N ALA A 400 -12.43 20.55 3.27
CA ALA A 400 -12.69 19.55 4.32
C ALA A 400 -11.83 18.27 4.22
N PRO A 401 -11.57 17.69 3.03
CA PRO A 401 -10.73 16.49 2.92
C PRO A 401 -9.28 16.74 3.37
N LEU A 402 -8.70 17.89 2.99
CA LEU A 402 -7.34 18.28 3.37
C LEU A 402 -7.24 18.52 4.89
N GLN A 403 -8.26 19.15 5.49
CA GLN A 403 -8.32 19.33 6.95
C GLN A 403 -8.39 17.99 7.69
N LYS A 404 -9.17 17.04 7.18
CA LYS A 404 -9.29 15.70 7.77
C LYS A 404 -8.00 14.89 7.57
N ALA A 405 -7.28 15.10 6.46
CA ALA A 405 -5.96 14.52 6.24
C ALA A 405 -4.93 15.08 7.23
N GLY A 406 -4.84 16.40 7.38
CA GLY A 406 -3.93 17.03 8.33
C GLY A 406 -4.08 16.51 9.76
N ARG A 407 -5.32 16.34 10.24
CA ARG A 407 -5.58 15.79 11.59
C ARG A 407 -5.15 14.33 11.79
N ARG A 408 -4.86 13.58 10.72
CA ARG A 408 -4.45 12.17 10.77
C ARG A 408 -2.94 11.98 10.63
N GLU A 409 -2.20 13.03 10.27
CA GLU A 409 -0.74 12.96 10.17
C GLU A 409 -0.15 12.66 11.56
N SER A 410 0.67 11.62 11.62
CA SER A 410 1.38 11.17 12.80
C SER A 410 2.60 12.07 13.10
N PRO A 411 3.25 11.91 14.27
CA PRO A 411 4.47 12.64 14.56
C PRO A 411 5.60 12.39 13.55
N GLN A 412 5.66 11.21 12.93
CA GLN A 412 6.70 10.89 11.96
C GLN A 412 6.37 11.38 10.55
N ASP A 413 5.12 11.77 10.30
CA ASP A 413 4.63 12.15 8.97
C ASP A 413 5.04 13.60 8.61
N PRO A 414 5.40 13.87 7.34
CA PRO A 414 5.39 15.22 6.80
C PRO A 414 4.00 15.84 6.92
N VAL A 415 3.92 17.03 7.53
CA VAL A 415 2.67 17.76 7.82
C VAL A 415 2.16 18.60 6.65
N VAL A 416 2.19 18.02 5.44
CA VAL A 416 1.85 18.70 4.18
C VAL A 416 0.38 19.10 4.14
N PHE A 417 -0.53 18.21 4.55
CA PHE A 417 -1.97 18.48 4.51
C PHE A 417 -2.37 19.47 5.59
N TYR A 418 -1.79 19.39 6.79
CA TYR A 418 -2.01 20.41 7.82
C TYR A 418 -1.54 21.79 7.32
N TYR A 419 -0.35 21.86 6.72
CA TYR A 419 0.18 23.10 6.15
C TYR A 419 -0.74 23.67 5.06
N LEU A 420 -1.10 22.86 4.05
CA LEU A 420 -2.01 23.28 2.98
C LEU A 420 -3.34 23.77 3.55
N ALA A 421 -3.97 23.00 4.42
CA ALA A 421 -5.26 23.35 4.99
C ALA A 421 -5.21 24.64 5.80
N HIS A 422 -4.13 24.85 6.56
CA HIS A 422 -3.90 26.06 7.35
C HIS A 422 -3.74 27.30 6.45
N HIS A 423 -2.98 27.20 5.36
CA HIS A 423 -2.74 28.32 4.45
C HIS A 423 -3.98 28.65 3.59
N LEU A 424 -4.62 27.64 3.00
CA LEU A 424 -5.84 27.81 2.21
C LEU A 424 -6.99 28.42 3.03
N LYS A 425 -7.11 28.08 4.32
CA LYS A 425 -8.11 28.68 5.23
C LYS A 425 -7.88 30.19 5.46
N ARG A 426 -6.64 30.66 5.34
CA ARG A 426 -6.21 32.04 5.61
C ARG A 426 -6.10 32.89 4.35
N LEU A 427 -6.26 32.28 3.18
CA LEU A 427 -6.47 33.06 1.96
C LEU A 427 -7.70 33.93 2.17
N PRO A 428 -7.62 35.24 1.86
CA PRO A 428 -8.70 36.16 2.11
C PRO A 428 -9.99 35.67 1.45
N PRO A 429 -11.16 35.74 2.11
CA PRO A 429 -12.43 35.43 1.48
C PRO A 429 -12.58 36.33 0.24
N PRO A 430 -13.09 35.82 -0.88
CA PRO A 430 -12.66 36.32 -2.17
C PRO A 430 -13.18 37.73 -2.43
N ALA A 431 -12.26 38.61 -2.81
CA ALA A 431 -12.50 39.40 -4.01
C ALA A 431 -12.45 38.41 -5.21
N ASN A 432 -13.60 37.77 -5.49
CA ASN A 432 -13.96 36.99 -6.68
C ASN A 432 -13.08 35.85 -7.28
N THR A 433 -11.97 35.40 -6.69
CA THR A 433 -11.18 34.32 -7.32
C THR A 433 -10.96 33.11 -6.39
N ALA A 434 -11.52 31.95 -6.77
CA ALA A 434 -11.20 30.68 -6.14
C ALA A 434 -9.72 30.33 -6.37
N PRO A 435 -9.04 29.66 -5.41
CA PRO A 435 -7.67 29.19 -5.58
C PRO A 435 -7.50 28.40 -6.87
N GLN A 436 -6.45 28.73 -7.62
CA GLN A 436 -6.06 28.09 -8.87
C GLN A 436 -5.00 27.02 -8.62
N ARG A 437 -4.80 26.14 -9.61
CA ARG A 437 -3.73 25.14 -9.59
C ARG A 437 -2.35 25.74 -9.27
N ALA A 438 -2.07 26.93 -9.79
CA ALA A 438 -0.80 27.64 -9.54
C ALA A 438 -0.61 28.03 -8.05
N ASP A 439 -1.70 28.33 -7.33
CA ASP A 439 -1.64 28.63 -5.90
C ASP A 439 -1.24 27.39 -5.10
N PHE A 440 -1.76 26.21 -5.48
CA PHE A 440 -1.35 24.93 -4.89
C PHE A 440 0.11 24.62 -5.15
N ALA A 441 0.58 24.81 -6.39
CA ALA A 441 1.98 24.62 -6.75
C ALA A 441 2.89 25.54 -5.91
N HIS A 442 2.54 26.81 -5.77
CA HIS A 442 3.30 27.76 -4.93
C HIS A 442 3.33 27.33 -3.46
N LEU A 443 2.19 26.97 -2.88
CA LEU A 443 2.14 26.53 -1.47
C LEU A 443 2.97 25.27 -1.23
N LEU A 444 2.92 24.31 -2.16
CA LEU A 444 3.69 23.07 -2.04
C LEU A 444 5.19 23.31 -2.21
N ALA A 445 5.60 24.15 -3.17
CA ALA A 445 6.99 24.58 -3.31
C ALA A 445 7.49 25.34 -2.06
N ASP A 446 6.66 26.20 -1.45
CA ASP A 446 7.00 26.86 -0.19
C ASP A 446 7.21 25.85 0.95
N TYR A 447 6.38 24.80 1.00
CA TYR A 447 6.50 23.75 2.00
C TYR A 447 7.81 22.95 1.84
N THR A 448 8.15 22.56 0.61
CA THR A 448 9.38 21.80 0.33
C THR A 448 10.63 22.64 0.62
N ALA A 449 10.59 23.95 0.38
CA ALA A 449 11.66 24.89 0.72
C ALA A 449 11.71 25.27 2.21
N MET A 450 10.72 24.87 3.00
CA MET A 450 10.58 25.29 4.40
C MET A 450 11.73 24.77 5.28
N PRO A 451 12.32 25.60 6.16
CA PRO A 451 13.33 25.14 7.11
C PRO A 451 12.80 24.04 8.03
N ARG A 452 13.62 23.01 8.31
CA ARG A 452 13.26 21.86 9.16
C ARG A 452 12.71 22.26 10.54
N SER A 453 13.24 23.33 11.17
CA SER A 453 12.70 23.79 12.46
C SER A 453 11.26 24.30 12.37
N MET A 454 10.87 24.90 11.23
CA MET A 454 9.52 25.36 10.99
C MET A 454 8.60 24.18 10.67
N GLN A 455 9.06 23.19 9.89
CA GLN A 455 8.34 21.93 9.69
C GLN A 455 8.10 21.21 11.03
N LYS A 456 9.13 21.11 11.89
CA LYS A 456 8.98 20.58 13.27
C LYS A 456 7.93 21.36 14.07
N ARG A 457 7.84 22.68 13.92
CA ARG A 457 6.84 23.50 14.62
C ARG A 457 5.41 23.22 14.13
N TYR A 458 5.22 23.08 12.81
CA TYR A 458 3.93 22.63 12.25
C TYR A 458 3.59 21.22 12.73
N GLY A 459 4.58 20.32 12.73
CA GLY A 459 4.48 18.97 13.31
C GLY A 459 3.97 19.00 14.75
N TRP A 460 4.65 19.75 15.63
CA TRP A 460 4.28 19.91 17.03
C TRP A 460 2.85 20.40 17.24
N ALA A 461 2.44 21.40 16.45
CA ALA A 461 1.09 21.95 16.51
C ALA A 461 0.03 20.90 16.12
N ASN A 462 0.38 19.98 15.22
CA ASN A 462 -0.51 18.95 14.72
C ASN A 462 -0.56 17.67 15.57
N LEU A 463 0.41 17.46 16.49
CA LEU A 463 0.45 16.27 17.34
C LEU A 463 -0.79 16.12 18.23
N THR A 464 -1.19 14.87 18.48
CA THR A 464 -2.11 14.54 19.57
C THR A 464 -1.44 14.79 20.93
N VAL A 465 -2.22 14.76 22.01
CA VAL A 465 -1.66 14.91 23.37
C VAL A 465 -0.63 13.84 23.66
N SER A 466 -0.91 12.56 23.37
CA SER A 466 0.09 11.49 23.56
C SER A 466 1.30 11.68 22.66
N GLY A 467 1.10 12.02 21.39
CA GLY A 467 2.20 12.29 20.46
C GLY A 467 3.16 13.37 20.97
N ARG A 468 2.67 14.43 21.64
CA ARG A 468 3.55 15.45 22.24
C ARG A 468 4.38 14.93 23.40
N TRP A 469 3.87 13.97 24.16
CA TRP A 469 4.61 13.33 25.25
C TRP A 469 5.67 12.36 24.73
N ASP A 470 5.30 11.54 23.75
CA ASP A 470 6.19 10.56 23.12
C ASP A 470 7.33 11.28 22.40
N CYS A 471 7.02 12.40 21.75
CA CYS A 471 7.97 13.14 20.92
C CYS A 471 8.66 14.31 21.65
N LEU A 472 8.62 14.34 22.99
CA LEU A 472 9.30 15.38 23.79
C LEU A 472 10.80 15.45 23.50
N ASP A 473 11.41 14.32 23.12
CA ASP A 473 12.83 14.20 22.79
C ASP A 473 13.15 14.64 21.34
N SER A 474 12.14 14.64 20.47
CA SER A 474 12.32 14.93 19.03
C SER A 474 11.95 16.37 18.64
N TYR A 475 11.18 17.07 19.50
CA TYR A 475 10.62 18.39 19.25
C TYR A 475 10.98 19.38 20.36
N GLY A 476 10.75 20.67 20.11
CA GLY A 476 10.94 21.72 21.09
C GLY A 476 12.37 22.27 21.16
N CYS A 477 13.01 22.15 22.32
CA CYS A 477 14.26 22.85 22.62
C CYS A 477 15.49 21.94 22.49
N GLU A 478 16.44 22.33 21.63
CA GLU A 478 17.67 21.55 21.33
C GLU A 478 18.81 21.77 22.35
N ALA A 479 18.58 22.52 23.43
CA ALA A 479 19.58 22.69 24.49
C ALA A 479 19.54 21.50 25.46
N GLU A 480 20.65 20.75 25.58
CA GLU A 480 20.77 19.54 26.41
C GLU A 480 20.31 19.74 27.87
N GLY A 481 20.54 20.94 28.45
CA GLY A 481 20.15 21.29 29.81
C GLY A 481 18.86 22.11 29.92
N CYS A 482 17.89 21.95 29.00
CA CYS A 482 16.64 22.72 29.02
C CYS A 482 15.82 22.43 30.30
N PRO A 483 15.66 23.41 31.22
CA PRO A 483 14.97 23.18 32.51
C PRO A 483 13.50 22.82 32.32
N GLU A 484 12.88 23.41 31.31
CA GLU A 484 11.48 23.17 30.97
C GLU A 484 11.29 21.75 30.41
N LYS A 485 12.20 21.28 29.55
CA LYS A 485 12.17 19.90 29.05
C LYS A 485 12.31 18.90 30.20
N ALA A 486 13.28 19.11 31.10
CA ALA A 486 13.47 18.27 32.28
C ALA A 486 12.22 18.22 33.18
N THR A 487 11.53 19.34 33.34
CA THR A 487 10.26 19.37 34.09
C THR A 487 9.16 18.57 33.38
N LEU A 488 9.05 18.71 32.06
CA LEU A 488 8.08 17.94 31.26
C LEU A 488 8.41 16.44 31.26
N GLU A 489 9.69 16.04 31.26
CA GLU A 489 10.11 14.64 31.39
C GLU A 489 9.69 14.03 32.75
N GLN A 490 9.82 14.79 33.84
CA GLN A 490 9.34 14.37 35.17
C GLN A 490 7.81 14.24 35.21
N LEU A 491 7.10 15.15 34.55
CA LEU A 491 5.65 15.08 34.44
C LEU A 491 5.22 13.88 33.59
N ARG A 492 5.92 13.61 32.47
CA ARG A 492 5.72 12.41 31.63
C ARG A 492 5.83 11.14 32.47
N ALA A 493 6.86 11.01 33.30
CA ALA A 493 7.09 9.83 34.14
C ALA A 493 6.00 9.59 35.21
N ARG A 494 5.21 10.62 35.55
CA ARG A 494 4.13 10.55 36.53
C ARG A 494 2.74 10.36 35.91
N ARG A 495 2.65 10.38 34.58
CA ARG A 495 1.37 10.21 33.87
C ARG A 495 0.82 8.82 34.11
N VAL A 496 -0.51 8.76 34.25
CA VAL A 496 -1.27 7.51 34.30
C VAL A 496 -2.20 7.50 33.09
N ARG A 497 -2.16 6.43 32.29
CA ARG A 497 -3.05 6.23 31.13
C ARG A 497 -4.52 6.38 31.58
N GLY A 498 -5.30 7.15 30.84
CA GLY A 498 -6.70 7.49 31.13
C GLY A 498 -6.90 8.68 32.07
N VAL A 499 -5.84 9.24 32.68
CA VAL A 499 -5.92 10.42 33.55
C VAL A 499 -5.38 11.64 32.81
N ARG A 500 -6.24 12.64 32.59
CA ARG A 500 -5.93 13.86 31.83
C ARG A 500 -5.73 15.05 32.78
N GLU A 501 -4.66 15.80 32.57
CA GLU A 501 -4.31 16.99 33.35
C GLU A 501 -4.21 18.23 32.43
N PRO A 502 -5.32 18.96 32.20
CA PRO A 502 -5.38 20.00 31.16
C PRO A 502 -4.35 21.13 31.32
N ALA A 503 -3.98 21.47 32.56
CA ALA A 503 -2.97 22.50 32.83
C ALA A 503 -1.57 22.05 32.37
N VAL A 504 -1.23 20.79 32.63
CA VAL A 504 0.05 20.20 32.21
C VAL A 504 0.09 20.02 30.70
N GLU A 505 -1.01 19.60 30.09
CA GLU A 505 -1.13 19.45 28.63
C GLU A 505 -1.00 20.78 27.90
N ARG A 506 -1.59 21.86 28.43
CA ARG A 506 -1.41 23.22 27.88
C ARG A 506 0.04 23.68 27.98
N ARG A 507 0.70 23.43 29.12
CA ARG A 507 2.12 23.76 29.31
C ARG A 507 3.00 23.04 28.27
N LEU A 508 2.73 21.76 28.04
CA LEU A 508 3.39 20.98 26.98
C LEU A 508 3.14 21.58 25.60
N GLU A 509 1.88 21.80 25.23
CA GLU A 509 1.50 22.37 23.93
C GLU A 509 2.23 23.69 23.66
N GLU A 510 2.23 24.60 24.64
CA GLU A 510 2.88 25.90 24.55
C GLU A 510 4.40 25.79 24.41
N TRP A 511 5.04 24.86 25.12
CA TRP A 511 6.50 24.70 25.10
C TRP A 511 7.04 24.47 23.69
N GLY A 512 6.47 23.53 22.93
CA GLY A 512 6.91 23.29 21.56
C GLY A 512 6.35 24.32 20.56
N SER A 513 5.13 24.84 20.77
CA SER A 513 4.50 25.80 19.85
C SER A 513 5.19 27.16 19.84
N LYS A 514 5.79 27.55 20.99
CA LYS A 514 6.53 28.80 21.19
C LYS A 514 8.03 28.65 20.95
N ALA A 515 8.52 27.47 20.58
CA ALA A 515 9.93 27.27 20.28
C ALA A 515 10.37 28.14 19.09
N MET A 516 11.46 28.89 19.29
CA MET A 516 12.02 29.84 18.33
C MET A 516 13.11 29.17 17.51
N ALA A 517 12.95 29.17 16.19
CA ALA A 517 13.97 28.69 15.27
C ALA A 517 15.24 29.57 15.32
N CYS A 518 16.41 28.96 15.13
CA CYS A 518 17.64 29.69 14.89
C CYS A 518 17.51 30.56 13.63
N LYS A 519 17.56 31.89 13.78
CA LYS A 519 17.39 32.84 12.67
C LYS A 519 18.41 32.68 11.54
N ALA A 520 19.58 32.11 11.81
CA ALA A 520 20.66 31.98 10.84
C ALA A 520 20.54 30.70 9.98
N CYS A 521 20.31 29.53 10.59
CA CYS A 521 20.28 28.26 9.87
C CYS A 521 18.88 27.63 9.76
N GLY A 522 17.93 28.01 10.61
CA GLY A 522 16.58 27.45 10.63
C GLY A 522 16.51 25.95 10.91
N ARG A 523 17.55 25.32 11.46
CA ARG A 523 17.59 23.86 11.72
C ARG A 523 17.19 23.47 13.14
N VAL A 524 17.62 24.26 14.12
CA VAL A 524 17.38 24.01 15.55
C VAL A 524 16.36 25.01 16.09
N ALA A 525 15.66 24.63 17.16
CA ALA A 525 14.70 25.48 17.86
C ALA A 525 15.00 25.53 19.36
N TYR A 526 14.60 26.64 20.00
CA TYR A 526 14.84 26.91 21.41
C TYR A 526 13.58 27.44 22.08
N CYS A 527 13.24 26.93 23.27
CA CYS A 527 12.13 27.48 24.04
C CYS A 527 12.42 28.88 24.61
N SER A 528 13.70 29.27 24.71
CA SER A 528 14.11 30.59 25.19
C SER A 528 15.45 31.04 24.63
N ALA A 529 15.71 32.35 24.71
CA ALA A 529 17.01 32.93 24.35
C ALA A 529 18.13 32.48 25.31
N ALA A 530 17.80 32.06 26.54
CA ALA A 530 18.77 31.48 27.46
C ALA A 530 19.25 30.12 26.96
N CYS A 531 18.32 29.23 26.57
CA CYS A 531 18.66 27.93 25.98
C CYS A 531 19.47 28.09 24.69
N GLN A 532 19.15 29.07 23.83
CA GLN A 532 19.95 29.37 22.65
C GLN A 532 21.39 29.76 23.01
N ARG A 533 21.59 30.63 24.01
CA ARG A 533 22.94 31.05 24.43
C ARG A 533 23.77 29.89 24.99
N VAL A 534 23.14 28.99 25.73
CA VAL A 534 23.80 27.79 26.28
C VAL A 534 24.21 26.83 25.16
N HIS A 535 23.36 26.60 24.15
CA HIS A 535 23.65 25.71 23.03
C HIS A 535 24.57 26.35 21.95
N TRP A 536 24.69 27.68 21.93
CA TRP A 536 25.41 28.39 20.87
C TRP A 536 26.87 27.95 20.65
N PRO A 537 27.69 27.70 21.68
CA PRO A 537 29.08 27.29 21.50
C PRO A 537 29.23 26.02 20.64
N THR A 538 28.35 25.03 20.86
CA THR A 538 28.36 23.77 20.11
C THR A 538 27.62 23.87 18.79
N HIS A 539 26.55 24.67 18.72
CA HIS A 539 25.76 24.84 17.48
C HIS A 539 26.44 25.74 16.43
N LYS A 540 27.22 26.74 16.83
CA LYS A 540 27.78 27.77 15.93
C LYS A 540 28.57 27.18 14.74
N PRO A 541 29.46 26.19 14.91
CA PRO A 541 30.18 25.57 13.79
C PRO A 541 29.23 24.97 12.73
N GLU A 542 28.20 24.24 13.17
CA GLU A 542 27.21 23.62 12.27
C GLU A 542 26.33 24.69 11.60
N CYS A 543 25.90 25.69 12.37
CA CYS A 543 25.10 26.80 11.87
C CYS A 543 25.80 27.51 10.70
N LEU A 544 27.11 27.75 10.81
CA LEU A 544 27.90 28.39 9.76
C LEU A 544 28.04 27.51 8.51
N LYS A 545 28.29 26.20 8.68
CA LYS A 545 28.33 25.24 7.57
C LYS A 545 27.02 25.26 6.77
N HIS A 546 25.88 25.20 7.45
CA HIS A 546 24.58 25.21 6.81
C HIS A 546 24.22 26.55 6.17
N ARG A 547 24.54 27.67 6.84
CA ARG A 547 24.33 29.01 6.27
C ARG A 547 25.12 29.19 4.98
N ASN A 548 26.35 28.67 4.93
CA ASN A 548 27.18 28.76 3.74
C ASN A 548 26.69 27.84 2.61
N ALA A 549 26.20 26.64 2.93
CA ALA A 549 25.56 25.77 1.95
C ALA A 549 24.30 26.41 1.33
N LYS A 550 23.47 27.06 2.15
CA LYS A 550 22.27 27.79 1.70
C LYS A 550 22.58 29.00 0.81
N ARG A 551 23.80 29.55 0.87
CA ARG A 551 24.23 30.66 0.00
C ARG A 551 24.80 30.21 -1.35
N ARG A 552 25.10 28.92 -1.50
CA ARG A 552 25.69 28.34 -2.71
C ARG A 552 24.64 27.68 -3.62
N LEU A 553 23.50 27.35 -3.03
CA LEU A 553 22.24 27.07 -3.72
C LEU A 553 21.54 28.40 -3.96
#